data_AF-A0A4R1M6G9-F1
#
_entry.id   AF-A0A4R1M6G9-F1
#
_cell.length_a   1.000
_cell.length_b   1.000
_cell.length_c   1.000
_cell.angle_alpha   90.00
_cell.angle_beta   90.00
_cell.angle_gamma   90.00
#
_symmetry.space_group_name_H-M   'P 1'
#
loop_
_entity.id
_entity.type
_entity.pdbx_description
1 polymer ?
#
loop_
_entity_poly.entity_id
_entity_poly.type
_entity_poly.pdbx_seq_one_letter_code
_entity_poly.pdbx_strand_id
1 'polypeptide(L)'
;MGLVHIPPLSSRQSAVPAQVNATTHVDIVLFNGFALPKVAALIEIFHKANALAASQRSGRARYDVSLLSAAGGRIASSSSVFVWTDSVDSHKGTSDTHLMFIAGGAGAQEARCDERLRNWLRHRHPFSEIVHPIAEGRLLLEAAGLPSRYCPLLRSGSEACDRGPARSQGDTPAAVRTALHIVEEDLGPELARQVAESVAPPHKTPFSSSVARSGAPQVSEKIMASARWLEANVDRPISIDDAARLAAMSERNFLRRFKNEIGMTPSDYLLRARLNLSCQMLIESRLPIDKIARRCGIGSGGQLAKLFRKYLATTPTDYRLSKEASPSSLS
;
A
#
# COMPACT_ATOMS: atom_id res chain seq x y z
N MET A 1 -47.78 -3.63 3.25
CA MET A 1 -46.79 -4.07 4.24
C MET A 1 -46.18 -5.38 3.75
N GLY A 2 -45.09 -5.30 2.98
CA GLY A 2 -44.40 -6.48 2.45
C GLY A 2 -43.13 -6.74 3.26
N LEU A 3 -43.12 -7.82 4.04
CA LEU A 3 -41.96 -8.29 4.78
C LEU A 3 -40.89 -8.77 3.79
N VAL A 4 -39.79 -8.03 3.70
CA VAL A 4 -38.59 -8.45 2.97
C VAL A 4 -37.91 -9.53 3.82
N HIS A 5 -37.94 -10.77 3.32
CA HIS A 5 -37.30 -11.91 3.93
C HIS A 5 -35.78 -11.78 3.76
N ILE A 6 -35.09 -11.37 4.83
CA ILE A 6 -33.62 -11.33 4.89
C ILE A 6 -33.15 -12.77 5.13
N PRO A 7 -32.36 -13.40 4.22
CA PRO A 7 -31.81 -14.72 4.49
C PRO A 7 -30.75 -14.62 5.60
N PRO A 8 -30.59 -15.67 6.43
CA PRO A 8 -29.66 -15.63 7.56
C PRO A 8 -28.21 -15.59 7.07
N LEU A 9 -27.40 -14.77 7.77
CA LEU A 9 -25.95 -14.73 7.66
C LEU A 9 -25.38 -16.09 8.08
N SER A 10 -24.95 -16.90 7.10
CA SER A 10 -24.18 -18.10 7.38
C SER A 10 -22.81 -17.70 7.91
N SER A 11 -22.61 -17.86 9.21
CA SER A 11 -21.30 -17.91 9.84
C SER A 11 -20.48 -19.03 9.18
N ARG A 12 -19.29 -18.69 8.65
CA ARG A 12 -18.24 -19.67 8.29
C ARG A 12 -17.76 -20.36 9.57
N GLN A 13 -18.53 -21.29 10.12
CA GLN A 13 -18.10 -22.18 11.19
C GLN A 13 -17.96 -23.61 10.65
N SER A 14 -16.70 -24.06 10.62
CA SER A 14 -16.21 -25.44 10.73
C SER A 14 -17.08 -26.57 10.16
N ALA A 15 -16.78 -26.97 8.92
CA ALA A 15 -16.99 -28.33 8.44
C ALA A 15 -15.96 -28.65 7.33
N VAL A 16 -15.22 -29.75 7.52
CA VAL A 16 -14.51 -30.67 6.58
C VAL A 16 -14.37 -30.22 5.10
N PRO A 17 -13.19 -30.36 4.46
CA PRO A 17 -12.87 -29.69 3.19
C PRO A 17 -13.68 -30.26 2.02
N ALA A 18 -14.81 -29.64 1.73
CA ALA A 18 -15.53 -29.84 0.48
C ALA A 18 -14.90 -28.95 -0.60
N GLN A 19 -14.31 -29.63 -1.56
CA GLN A 19 -13.71 -29.14 -2.79
C GLN A 19 -14.68 -28.22 -3.57
N VAL A 20 -14.38 -26.92 -3.68
CA VAL A 20 -15.13 -26.00 -4.56
C VAL A 20 -14.17 -25.09 -5.33
N ASN A 21 -13.91 -25.45 -6.58
CA ASN A 21 -13.20 -24.69 -7.61
C ASN A 21 -14.02 -23.45 -8.08
N ALA A 22 -14.47 -22.59 -7.16
CA ALA A 22 -15.11 -21.34 -7.54
C ALA A 22 -14.06 -20.24 -7.68
N THR A 23 -14.04 -19.53 -8.80
CA THR A 23 -13.22 -18.34 -8.99
C THR A 23 -13.89 -17.18 -8.26
N THR A 24 -13.12 -16.47 -7.43
CA THR A 24 -13.60 -15.27 -6.75
C THR A 24 -13.38 -14.08 -7.67
N HIS A 25 -14.45 -13.38 -8.04
CA HIS A 25 -14.37 -12.18 -8.87
C HIS A 25 -14.11 -10.96 -7.99
N VAL A 26 -13.13 -10.17 -8.38
CA VAL A 26 -12.72 -8.93 -7.73
C VAL A 26 -13.04 -7.76 -8.66
N ASP A 27 -14.18 -7.13 -8.42
CA ASP A 27 -14.67 -5.97 -9.16
C ASP A 27 -14.07 -4.69 -8.58
N ILE A 28 -13.18 -4.02 -9.32
CA ILE A 28 -12.65 -2.71 -8.95
C ILE A 28 -13.34 -1.63 -9.79
N VAL A 29 -14.21 -0.86 -9.14
CA VAL A 29 -15.02 0.18 -9.77
C VAL A 29 -14.22 1.48 -9.84
N LEU A 30 -14.04 1.98 -11.06
CA LEU A 30 -13.27 3.17 -11.43
C LEU A 30 -14.18 4.25 -12.06
N PHE A 31 -13.71 5.49 -11.99
CA PHE A 31 -14.31 6.66 -12.62
C PHE A 31 -13.21 7.65 -13.04
N ASN A 32 -13.52 8.60 -13.92
CA ASN A 32 -12.55 9.63 -14.31
C ASN A 32 -12.02 10.39 -13.09
N GLY A 33 -10.70 10.53 -12.98
CA GLY A 33 -10.05 11.17 -11.83
C GLY A 33 -9.85 10.25 -10.63
N PHE A 34 -9.92 8.93 -10.79
CA PHE A 34 -9.62 7.98 -9.72
C PHE A 34 -8.14 8.00 -9.31
N ALA A 35 -7.84 7.62 -8.07
CA ALA A 35 -6.49 7.54 -7.53
C ALA A 35 -5.83 6.18 -7.85
N LEU A 36 -4.95 6.16 -8.85
CA LEU A 36 -4.30 4.95 -9.35
C LEU A 36 -3.47 4.16 -8.32
N PRO A 37 -2.63 4.77 -7.45
CA PRO A 37 -1.71 4.00 -6.61
C PRO A 37 -2.39 2.94 -5.71
N LYS A 38 -3.59 3.25 -5.21
CA LYS A 38 -4.33 2.32 -4.33
C LYS A 38 -4.97 1.18 -5.12
N VAL A 39 -5.49 1.48 -6.30
CA VAL A 39 -6.04 0.51 -7.24
C VAL A 39 -4.94 -0.45 -7.71
N ALA A 40 -3.79 0.09 -8.09
CA ALA A 40 -2.62 -0.70 -8.50
C ALA A 40 -2.17 -1.67 -7.40
N ALA A 41 -2.12 -1.23 -6.14
CA ALA A 41 -1.77 -2.10 -5.02
C ALA A 41 -2.73 -3.29 -4.86
N LEU A 42 -4.04 -3.07 -5.03
CA LEU A 42 -5.03 -4.15 -4.97
C LEU A 42 -4.84 -5.17 -6.11
N ILE A 43 -4.63 -4.67 -7.33
CA ILE A 43 -4.37 -5.52 -8.51
C ILE A 43 -3.12 -6.40 -8.24
N GLU A 44 -2.04 -5.79 -7.74
CA GLU A 44 -0.81 -6.52 -7.42
C GLU A 44 -1.00 -7.59 -6.36
N ILE A 45 -1.78 -7.33 -5.30
CA ILE A 45 -2.06 -8.31 -4.24
C ILE A 45 -2.72 -9.57 -4.82
N PHE A 46 -3.82 -9.41 -5.55
CA PHE A 46 -4.56 -10.56 -6.10
C PHE A 46 -3.78 -11.25 -7.23
N HIS A 47 -3.04 -10.50 -8.05
CA HIS A 47 -2.18 -11.07 -9.08
C HIS A 47 -1.07 -11.94 -8.47
N LYS A 48 -0.37 -11.44 -7.44
CA LYS A 48 0.68 -12.20 -6.76
C LYS A 48 0.12 -13.39 -5.98
N ALA A 49 -1.06 -13.24 -5.37
CA ALA A 49 -1.73 -14.35 -4.72
C ALA A 49 -1.99 -15.50 -5.70
N ASN A 50 -2.49 -15.19 -6.90
CA ASN A 50 -2.64 -16.17 -7.97
C ASN A 50 -1.32 -16.80 -8.40
N ALA A 51 -0.26 -16.00 -8.59
CA ALA A 51 1.05 -16.48 -9.01
C ALA A 51 1.68 -17.45 -7.99
N LEU A 52 1.59 -17.12 -6.70
CA LEU A 52 2.08 -17.97 -5.61
C LEU A 52 1.21 -19.22 -5.39
N ALA A 53 -0.11 -19.11 -5.60
CA ALA A 53 -0.99 -20.27 -5.51
C ALA A 53 -0.75 -21.26 -6.67
N ALA A 54 -0.50 -20.74 -7.88
CA ALA A 54 -0.24 -21.56 -9.07
C ALA A 54 1.10 -22.30 -9.01
N SER A 55 2.11 -21.76 -8.32
CA SER A 55 3.39 -22.46 -8.11
C SER A 55 3.28 -23.63 -7.12
N GLN A 56 2.28 -23.60 -6.23
CA GLN A 56 2.04 -24.64 -5.21
C GLN A 56 0.98 -25.67 -5.62
N ARG A 57 0.07 -25.32 -6.54
CA ARG A 57 -0.99 -26.19 -7.05
C ARG A 57 -1.13 -26.03 -8.55
N SER A 58 -1.13 -27.13 -9.30
CA SER A 58 -1.49 -27.13 -10.72
C SER A 58 -2.99 -26.85 -10.87
N GLY A 59 -3.39 -25.58 -10.90
CA GLY A 59 -4.80 -25.18 -10.90
C GLY A 59 -5.05 -23.78 -11.46
N ARG A 60 -6.31 -23.53 -11.85
CA ARG A 60 -6.83 -22.26 -12.38
C ARG A 60 -6.65 -21.10 -11.38
N ALA A 61 -6.62 -19.87 -11.89
CA ALA A 61 -6.55 -18.65 -11.08
C ALA A 61 -7.71 -18.61 -10.05
N ARG A 62 -7.36 -18.29 -8.80
CA ARG A 62 -8.33 -18.20 -7.69
C ARG A 62 -9.09 -16.88 -7.74
N TYR A 63 -8.42 -15.79 -8.08
CA TYR A 63 -8.99 -14.45 -8.21
C TYR A 63 -9.05 -14.03 -9.67
N ASP A 64 -10.19 -13.51 -10.11
CA ASP A 64 -10.33 -12.83 -11.40
C ASP A 64 -10.57 -11.35 -11.14
N VAL A 65 -9.66 -10.48 -11.58
CA VAL A 65 -9.71 -9.03 -11.26
C VAL A 65 -10.22 -8.27 -12.47
N SER A 66 -11.40 -7.65 -12.31
CA SER A 66 -12.04 -6.84 -13.34
C SER A 66 -12.00 -5.36 -12.98
N LEU A 67 -11.64 -4.51 -13.94
CA LEU A 67 -11.68 -3.05 -13.78
C LEU A 67 -12.93 -2.52 -14.47
N LEU A 68 -13.86 -1.97 -13.69
CA LEU A 68 -15.19 -1.59 -14.16
C LEU A 68 -15.38 -0.08 -14.16
N SER A 69 -16.13 0.43 -15.12
CA SER A 69 -16.58 1.82 -15.11
C SER A 69 -17.95 2.00 -15.76
N ALA A 70 -18.57 3.18 -15.58
CA ALA A 70 -19.93 3.44 -16.06
C ALA A 70 -20.11 3.07 -17.54
N ALA A 71 -19.25 3.55 -18.43
CA ALA A 71 -19.34 3.28 -19.87
C ALA A 71 -18.34 2.22 -20.38
N GLY A 72 -17.35 1.83 -19.57
CA GLY A 72 -16.21 1.07 -20.06
C GLY A 72 -15.27 1.90 -20.93
N GLY A 73 -14.25 1.25 -21.49
CA GLY A 73 -13.21 1.86 -22.29
C GLY A 73 -12.14 2.57 -21.46
N ARG A 74 -11.54 3.59 -22.06
CA ARG A 74 -10.36 4.27 -21.51
C ARG A 74 -10.75 5.37 -20.52
N ILE A 75 -10.30 5.23 -19.27
CA ILE A 75 -10.52 6.20 -18.20
C ILE A 75 -9.20 6.82 -17.74
N ALA A 76 -9.20 8.11 -17.47
CA ALA A 76 -8.06 8.82 -16.91
C ALA A 76 -8.06 8.75 -15.37
N SER A 77 -6.92 8.39 -14.78
CA SER A 77 -6.66 8.61 -13.36
C SER A 77 -6.39 10.09 -13.07
N SER A 78 -6.39 10.47 -11.79
CA SER A 78 -6.04 11.83 -11.35
C SER A 78 -4.59 12.24 -11.68
N SER A 79 -3.74 11.28 -12.06
CA SER A 79 -2.35 11.51 -12.51
C SER A 79 -2.20 11.46 -14.03
N SER A 80 -3.31 11.58 -14.78
CA SER A 80 -3.37 11.54 -16.25
C SER A 80 -2.90 10.23 -16.89
N VAL A 81 -2.67 9.18 -16.10
CA VAL A 81 -2.45 7.83 -16.62
C VAL A 81 -3.80 7.23 -17.01
N PHE A 82 -3.89 6.68 -18.21
CA PHE A 82 -5.08 6.02 -18.71
C PHE A 82 -5.09 4.54 -18.37
N VAL A 83 -6.26 4.03 -17.98
CA VAL A 83 -6.53 2.61 -17.71
C VAL A 83 -7.73 2.17 -18.54
N TRP A 84 -7.65 0.96 -19.08
CA TRP A 84 -8.77 0.34 -19.79
C TRP A 84 -9.71 -0.35 -18.79
N THR A 85 -11.01 -0.18 -18.98
CA THR A 85 -12.05 -0.72 -18.12
C THR A 85 -13.15 -1.37 -18.95
N ASP A 86 -13.82 -2.35 -18.39
CA ASP A 86 -15.08 -2.86 -18.93
C ASP A 86 -16.24 -1.99 -18.46
N SER A 87 -17.33 -1.98 -19.23
CA SER A 87 -18.55 -1.32 -18.77
C SER A 87 -19.16 -2.13 -17.64
N VAL A 88 -19.66 -1.44 -16.62
CA VAL A 88 -20.41 -2.03 -15.51
C VAL A 88 -21.57 -2.93 -15.99
N ASP A 89 -22.15 -2.65 -17.17
CA ASP A 89 -23.26 -3.42 -17.74
C ASP A 89 -22.83 -4.74 -18.41
N SER A 90 -21.52 -4.94 -18.61
CA SER A 90 -20.94 -6.16 -19.20
C SER A 90 -20.96 -7.32 -18.20
N HIS A 91 -20.93 -7.02 -16.90
CA HIS A 91 -20.85 -8.02 -15.83
C HIS A 91 -22.25 -8.40 -15.33
N LYS A 92 -22.94 -9.27 -16.08
CA LYS A 92 -24.22 -9.86 -15.67
C LYS A 92 -23.98 -11.16 -14.88
N GLY A 93 -24.61 -11.24 -13.70
CA GLY A 93 -24.31 -12.18 -12.62
C GLY A 93 -24.07 -13.64 -13.01
N THR A 94 -22.91 -14.15 -12.63
CA THR A 94 -22.66 -15.57 -12.40
C THR A 94 -22.86 -15.87 -10.91
N SER A 95 -23.16 -17.12 -10.57
CA SER A 95 -23.33 -17.66 -9.21
C SER A 95 -22.03 -17.68 -8.37
N ASP A 96 -21.06 -16.85 -8.72
CA ASP A 96 -19.73 -16.82 -8.12
C ASP A 96 -19.65 -15.79 -6.98
N THR A 97 -18.62 -15.92 -6.14
CA THR A 97 -18.35 -14.95 -5.08
C THR A 97 -17.79 -13.65 -5.68
N HIS A 98 -18.44 -12.51 -5.39
CA HIS A 98 -18.03 -11.19 -5.87
C HIS A 98 -17.53 -10.30 -4.72
N LEU A 99 -16.33 -9.77 -4.88
CA LEU A 99 -15.70 -8.79 -4.00
C LEU A 99 -15.64 -7.45 -4.73
N MET A 100 -16.18 -6.40 -4.13
CA MET A 100 -16.25 -5.09 -4.77
C MET A 100 -15.39 -4.06 -4.05
N PHE A 101 -14.49 -3.43 -4.78
CA PHE A 101 -13.70 -2.29 -4.33
C PHE A 101 -14.06 -1.04 -5.13
N ILE A 102 -14.37 0.06 -4.46
CA ILE A 102 -14.75 1.31 -5.12
C ILE A 102 -13.60 2.29 -4.99
N ALA A 103 -12.99 2.67 -6.11
CA ALA A 103 -11.86 3.58 -6.11
C ALA A 103 -12.24 4.96 -5.53
N GLY A 104 -11.26 5.61 -4.90
CA GLY A 104 -11.34 7.02 -4.50
C GLY A 104 -10.60 7.93 -5.48
N GLY A 105 -10.33 9.15 -5.06
CA GLY A 105 -9.65 10.16 -5.87
C GLY A 105 -10.48 11.41 -6.12
N ALA A 106 -9.85 12.41 -6.76
CA ALA A 106 -10.42 13.73 -6.98
C ALA A 106 -11.73 13.70 -7.78
N GLY A 107 -11.89 12.71 -8.66
CA GLY A 107 -13.11 12.52 -9.45
C GLY A 107 -14.31 11.94 -8.71
N ALA A 108 -14.16 11.54 -7.44
CA ALA A 108 -15.25 10.93 -6.67
C ALA A 108 -16.47 11.87 -6.53
N GLN A 109 -16.22 13.18 -6.50
CA GLN A 109 -17.25 14.20 -6.42
C GLN A 109 -18.13 14.29 -7.67
N GLU A 110 -17.58 13.99 -8.84
CA GLU A 110 -18.32 13.90 -10.10
C GLU A 110 -18.99 12.53 -10.21
N ALA A 111 -18.26 11.47 -9.86
CA ALA A 111 -18.75 10.10 -9.88
C ALA A 111 -19.98 9.90 -8.99
N ARG A 112 -20.08 10.58 -7.84
CA ARG A 112 -21.27 10.52 -6.97
C ARG A 112 -22.54 11.06 -7.63
N CYS A 113 -22.41 11.83 -8.71
CA CYS A 113 -23.52 12.36 -9.50
C CYS A 113 -23.82 11.47 -10.73
N ASP A 114 -22.97 10.49 -11.04
CA ASP A 114 -23.17 9.55 -12.13
C ASP A 114 -24.31 8.58 -11.79
N GLU A 115 -25.45 8.76 -12.46
CA GLU A 115 -26.64 7.97 -12.23
C GLU A 115 -26.49 6.52 -12.70
N ARG A 116 -25.73 6.28 -13.78
CA ARG A 116 -25.49 4.93 -14.30
C ARG A 116 -24.69 4.12 -13.28
N LEU A 117 -23.63 4.71 -12.73
CA LEU A 117 -22.79 4.05 -11.74
C LEU A 117 -23.56 3.77 -10.44
N ARG A 118 -24.36 4.73 -9.96
CA ARG A 118 -25.20 4.56 -8.77
C ARG A 118 -26.27 3.49 -8.96
N ASN A 119 -26.94 3.49 -10.11
CA ASN A 119 -27.95 2.49 -10.41
C ASN A 119 -27.31 1.11 -10.48
N TRP A 120 -26.18 0.97 -11.17
CA TRP A 120 -25.46 -0.30 -11.20
C TRP A 120 -25.05 -0.77 -9.80
N LEU A 121 -24.49 0.11 -8.96
CA LEU A 121 -24.11 -0.22 -7.58
C LEU A 121 -25.30 -0.76 -6.77
N ARG A 122 -26.48 -0.15 -6.89
CA ARG A 122 -27.70 -0.63 -6.21
C ARG A 122 -28.12 -2.03 -6.65
N HIS A 123 -27.94 -2.34 -7.93
CA HIS A 123 -28.26 -3.66 -8.47
C HIS A 123 -27.20 -4.71 -8.11
N ARG A 124 -25.91 -4.33 -8.06
CA ARG A 124 -24.80 -5.25 -7.81
C ARG A 124 -24.56 -5.51 -6.32
N HIS A 125 -24.74 -4.52 -5.46
CA HIS A 125 -24.44 -4.59 -4.02
C HIS A 125 -25.05 -5.80 -3.28
N PRO A 126 -26.29 -6.25 -3.54
CA PRO A 126 -26.86 -7.43 -2.89
C PRO A 126 -26.12 -8.74 -3.22
N PHE A 127 -25.42 -8.80 -4.35
CA PHE A 127 -24.71 -9.99 -4.84
C PHE A 127 -23.22 -9.97 -4.49
N SER A 128 -22.73 -8.88 -3.90
CA SER A 128 -21.34 -8.76 -3.46
C SER A 128 -21.22 -9.08 -1.98
N GLU A 129 -20.37 -10.06 -1.65
CA GLU A 129 -20.11 -10.48 -0.27
C GLU A 129 -19.41 -9.37 0.51
N ILE A 130 -18.45 -8.71 -0.14
CA ILE A 130 -17.68 -7.59 0.41
C ILE A 130 -17.83 -6.38 -0.52
N VAL A 131 -18.10 -5.22 0.06
CA VAL A 131 -18.13 -3.94 -0.65
C VAL A 131 -17.32 -2.93 0.15
N HIS A 132 -16.11 -2.62 -0.34
CA HIS A 132 -15.14 -1.78 0.35
C HIS A 132 -14.84 -0.50 -0.44
N PRO A 133 -15.19 0.69 0.08
CA PRO A 133 -14.76 1.95 -0.50
C PRO A 133 -13.29 2.25 -0.21
N ILE A 134 -12.58 2.80 -1.19
CA ILE A 134 -11.21 3.26 -1.04
C ILE A 134 -11.24 4.79 -0.88
N ALA A 135 -10.96 5.31 0.32
CA ALA A 135 -10.96 6.75 0.60
C ALA A 135 -12.23 7.46 0.10
N GLU A 136 -12.12 8.41 -0.85
CA GLU A 136 -13.25 9.18 -1.38
C GLU A 136 -14.27 8.32 -2.14
N GLY A 137 -13.97 7.05 -2.45
CA GLY A 137 -14.94 6.10 -3.02
C GLY A 137 -16.17 5.90 -2.13
N ARG A 138 -16.05 6.21 -0.82
CA ARG A 138 -17.18 6.22 0.12
C ARG A 138 -18.27 7.21 -0.29
N LEU A 139 -17.92 8.34 -0.91
CA LEU A 139 -18.88 9.35 -1.37
C LEU A 139 -19.86 8.77 -2.41
N LEU A 140 -19.38 7.83 -3.24
CA LEU A 140 -20.20 7.17 -4.24
C LEU A 140 -21.20 6.18 -3.60
N LEU A 141 -20.77 5.42 -2.58
CA LEU A 141 -21.66 4.55 -1.81
C LEU A 141 -22.74 5.34 -1.06
N GLU A 142 -22.33 6.43 -0.40
CA GLU A 142 -23.25 7.31 0.32
C GLU A 142 -24.28 7.93 -0.62
N ALA A 143 -23.85 8.41 -1.80
CA ALA A 143 -24.77 8.93 -2.82
C ALA A 143 -25.69 7.85 -3.42
N ALA A 144 -25.26 6.59 -3.45
CA ALA A 144 -26.11 5.46 -3.85
C ALA A 144 -27.12 5.07 -2.74
N GLY A 145 -26.91 5.52 -1.50
CA GLY A 145 -27.71 5.13 -0.33
C GLY A 145 -27.36 3.73 0.18
N LEU A 146 -26.13 3.27 -0.07
CA LEU A 146 -25.70 1.91 0.21
C LEU A 146 -24.72 1.87 1.38
N PRO A 147 -24.84 0.90 2.31
CA PRO A 147 -23.85 0.71 3.35
C PRO A 147 -22.58 0.06 2.79
N SER A 148 -21.44 0.33 3.42
CA SER A 148 -20.26 -0.54 3.24
C SER A 148 -20.58 -1.94 3.78
N ARG A 149 -20.26 -2.99 3.01
CA ARG A 149 -20.30 -4.39 3.49
C ARG A 149 -18.88 -4.76 3.87
N TYR A 150 -18.51 -4.39 5.09
CA TYR A 150 -17.20 -4.67 5.65
C TYR A 150 -17.22 -5.95 6.50
N CYS A 151 -16.16 -6.75 6.41
CA CYS A 151 -16.01 -7.96 7.21
C CYS A 151 -15.84 -7.60 8.72
N PRO A 152 -16.71 -8.08 9.63
CA PRO A 152 -16.71 -7.67 11.05
C PRO A 152 -15.54 -8.11 11.92
N LEU A 153 -14.57 -8.88 11.43
CA LEU A 153 -13.54 -9.51 12.28
C LEU A 153 -12.33 -8.62 12.63
N LEU A 154 -12.25 -7.40 12.09
CA LEU A 154 -11.16 -6.45 12.39
C LEU A 154 -11.43 -5.58 13.65
N ARG A 155 -12.16 -6.11 14.63
CA ARG A 155 -12.16 -5.57 16.00
C ARG A 155 -10.95 -6.10 16.76
N SER A 156 -9.81 -5.44 16.58
CA SER A 156 -8.84 -5.31 17.67
C SER A 156 -8.55 -3.82 17.86
N GLY A 157 -9.17 -3.24 18.89
CA GLY A 157 -8.80 -1.98 19.54
C GLY A 157 -9.04 -0.66 18.80
N SER A 158 -10.02 0.11 19.27
CA SER A 158 -10.28 1.55 19.02
C SER A 158 -10.75 1.90 17.59
N GLU A 159 -11.95 2.42 17.31
CA GLU A 159 -12.85 3.28 18.09
C GLU A 159 -14.32 2.93 17.78
N ALA A 160 -15.21 3.26 18.72
CA ALA A 160 -16.64 3.18 18.56
C ALA A 160 -17.17 4.39 17.75
N CYS A 161 -18.03 4.13 16.76
CA CYS A 161 -18.95 5.08 16.11
C CYS A 161 -18.24 6.24 15.35
N ASP A 162 -18.81 6.90 14.35
CA ASP A 162 -20.05 7.62 14.52
C ASP A 162 -20.61 8.18 13.20
N ARG A 163 -21.91 8.46 13.25
CA ARG A 163 -22.57 9.44 12.40
C ARG A 163 -21.81 10.76 12.54
N GLY A 164 -21.22 11.28 11.47
CA GLY A 164 -20.57 12.59 11.47
C GLY A 164 -19.38 12.64 10.51
N PRO A 165 -19.05 13.82 9.96
CA PRO A 165 -18.11 13.94 8.85
C PRO A 165 -16.68 13.68 9.34
N ALA A 166 -16.24 12.43 9.17
CA ALA A 166 -14.95 11.96 9.63
C ALA A 166 -13.81 12.66 8.88
N ARG A 167 -12.91 13.26 9.67
CA ARG A 167 -11.67 13.88 9.24
C ARG A 167 -10.83 12.91 8.42
N SER A 168 -10.53 13.36 7.21
CA SER A 168 -9.68 12.72 6.21
C SER A 168 -8.21 12.73 6.66
N GLN A 169 -7.68 11.55 7.03
CA GLN A 169 -6.26 11.23 6.97
C GLN A 169 -6.04 9.71 7.03
N GLY A 170 -5.94 9.07 5.86
CA GLY A 170 -5.22 7.80 5.71
C GLY A 170 -6.06 6.51 5.67
N ASP A 171 -7.05 6.40 4.77
CA ASP A 171 -7.75 5.12 4.46
C ASP A 171 -6.93 4.13 3.61
N THR A 172 -5.68 4.48 3.25
CA THR A 172 -4.77 3.61 2.47
C THR A 172 -4.47 2.25 3.12
N PRO A 173 -4.33 2.12 4.46
CA PRO A 173 -4.12 0.82 5.11
C PRO A 173 -5.35 -0.08 5.09
N ALA A 174 -6.57 0.46 4.94
CA ALA A 174 -7.79 -0.32 5.12
C ALA A 174 -8.05 -1.28 3.95
N ALA A 175 -8.05 -0.78 2.71
CA ALA A 175 -8.34 -1.60 1.53
C ALA A 175 -7.26 -2.68 1.27
N VAL A 176 -5.98 -2.31 1.42
CA VAL A 176 -4.86 -3.25 1.29
C VAL A 176 -4.93 -4.34 2.36
N ARG A 177 -5.19 -3.97 3.62
CA ARG A 177 -5.37 -4.94 4.71
C ARG A 177 -6.56 -5.85 4.47
N THR A 178 -7.68 -5.31 3.99
CA THR A 178 -8.85 -6.12 3.62
C THR A 178 -8.50 -7.12 2.52
N ALA A 179 -7.79 -6.71 1.46
CA ALA A 179 -7.37 -7.62 0.41
C ALA A 179 -6.40 -8.71 0.90
N LEU A 180 -5.41 -8.35 1.72
CA LEU A 180 -4.48 -9.33 2.32
C LEU A 180 -5.20 -10.31 3.24
N HIS A 181 -6.19 -9.85 4.00
CA HIS A 181 -6.98 -10.73 4.86
C HIS A 181 -7.86 -11.69 4.06
N ILE A 182 -8.46 -11.24 2.95
CA ILE A 182 -9.18 -12.13 2.02
C ILE A 182 -8.24 -13.21 1.48
N VAL A 183 -7.02 -12.84 1.10
CA VAL A 183 -5.99 -13.80 0.67
C VAL A 183 -5.61 -14.77 1.79
N GLU A 184 -5.50 -14.29 3.03
CA GLU A 184 -5.25 -15.13 4.21
C GLU A 184 -6.37 -16.14 4.46
N GLU A 185 -7.63 -15.71 4.38
CA GLU A 185 -8.79 -16.59 4.58
C GLU A 185 -8.92 -17.65 3.48
N ASP A 186 -8.60 -17.31 2.22
CA ASP A 186 -8.76 -18.20 1.08
C ASP A 186 -7.55 -19.13 0.85
N LEU A 187 -6.32 -18.62 1.04
CA LEU A 187 -5.07 -19.28 0.65
C LEU A 187 -4.13 -19.55 1.83
N GLY A 188 -4.47 -19.07 3.02
CA GLY A 188 -3.73 -19.29 4.25
C GLY A 188 -2.74 -18.17 4.59
N PRO A 189 -2.29 -18.14 5.86
CA PRO A 189 -1.50 -17.03 6.41
C PRO A 189 -0.09 -16.92 5.81
N GLU A 190 0.53 -18.04 5.44
CA GLU A 190 1.90 -18.03 4.92
C GLU A 190 1.96 -17.42 3.51
N LEU A 191 0.99 -17.74 2.64
CA LEU A 191 0.91 -17.12 1.31
C LEU A 191 0.54 -15.65 1.42
N ALA A 192 -0.38 -15.30 2.31
CA ALA A 192 -0.74 -13.90 2.57
C ALA A 192 0.46 -13.07 3.07
N ARG A 193 1.31 -13.64 3.94
CA ARG A 193 2.57 -13.02 4.40
C ARG A 193 3.53 -12.77 3.23
N GLN A 194 3.73 -13.76 2.36
CA GLN A 194 4.58 -13.61 1.17
C GLN A 194 4.05 -12.54 0.20
N VAL A 195 2.73 -12.50 -0.01
CA VAL A 195 2.10 -11.43 -0.81
C VAL A 195 2.31 -10.07 -0.14
N ALA A 196 2.08 -9.96 1.17
CA ALA A 196 2.29 -8.72 1.91
C ALA A 196 3.73 -8.20 1.81
N GLU A 197 4.73 -9.06 1.96
CA GLU A 197 6.15 -8.71 1.83
C GLU A 197 6.51 -8.22 0.42
N SER A 198 5.88 -8.79 -0.60
CA SER A 198 6.15 -8.44 -2.00
C SER A 198 5.45 -7.16 -2.49
N VAL A 199 4.37 -6.74 -1.83
CA VAL A 199 3.60 -5.52 -2.15
C VAL A 199 3.93 -4.38 -1.19
N ALA A 200 4.42 -4.69 0.01
CA ALA A 200 4.90 -3.70 0.94
C ALA A 200 6.07 -2.93 0.29
N PRO A 201 6.05 -1.58 0.34
CA PRO A 201 7.25 -0.83 0.02
C PRO A 201 8.38 -1.31 0.97
N PRO A 202 9.62 -1.47 0.47
CA PRO A 202 10.75 -1.83 1.32
C PRO A 202 10.78 -0.89 2.52
N HIS A 203 10.84 -1.47 3.72
CA HIS A 203 10.61 -0.82 5.02
C HIS A 203 10.67 0.71 5.00
N LYS A 204 9.49 1.35 5.05
CA LYS A 204 9.33 2.81 5.16
C LYS A 204 9.88 3.28 6.50
N THR A 205 11.16 3.59 6.51
CA THR A 205 11.76 4.52 7.46
C THR A 205 11.40 5.95 7.04
N PRO A 206 11.27 6.90 7.99
CA PRO A 206 10.77 8.25 7.74
C PRO A 206 11.60 9.09 6.75
N PHE A 207 12.72 8.59 6.22
CA PHE A 207 13.51 9.29 5.19
C PHE A 207 13.31 8.76 3.77
N SER A 208 12.50 7.72 3.55
CA SER A 208 12.17 7.22 2.20
C SER A 208 11.17 8.11 1.45
N SER A 209 10.59 9.13 2.09
CA SER A 209 9.47 9.92 1.55
C SER A 209 9.85 11.13 0.68
N SER A 210 11.09 11.21 0.17
CA SER A 210 11.46 12.34 -0.69
C SER A 210 12.32 11.97 -1.90
N VAL A 211 11.89 10.95 -2.66
CA VAL A 211 12.32 10.79 -4.06
C VAL A 211 11.08 10.67 -4.94
N ALA A 212 10.35 11.77 -5.10
CA ALA A 212 9.46 11.96 -6.23
C ALA A 212 9.15 13.45 -6.37
N ARG A 213 10.03 14.21 -7.03
CA ARG A 213 9.62 15.37 -7.81
C ARG A 213 10.50 15.55 -9.06
N SER A 214 9.80 15.56 -10.19
CA SER A 214 10.10 16.30 -11.42
C SER A 214 11.12 15.70 -12.40
N GLY A 215 10.59 15.01 -13.42
CA GLY A 215 10.99 15.15 -14.84
C GLY A 215 12.47 15.20 -15.20
N ALA A 216 13.33 14.42 -14.55
CA ALA A 216 14.78 14.43 -14.75
C ALA A 216 15.25 13.23 -15.61
N PRO A 217 16.37 13.36 -16.34
CA PRO A 217 16.83 12.37 -17.32
C PRO A 217 17.10 11.03 -16.62
N GLN A 218 16.92 9.91 -17.34
CA GLN A 218 17.21 8.57 -16.83
C GLN A 218 18.51 8.59 -16.01
N VAL A 219 18.41 8.23 -14.72
CA VAL A 219 19.59 8.15 -13.86
C VAL A 219 20.53 7.12 -14.47
N SER A 220 21.76 7.54 -14.72
CA SER A 220 22.79 6.71 -15.30
C SER A 220 23.03 5.49 -14.41
N GLU A 221 23.16 4.29 -14.99
CA GLU A 221 23.40 3.05 -14.24
C GLU A 221 24.61 3.19 -13.31
N LYS A 222 25.64 3.95 -13.72
CA LYS A 222 26.82 4.26 -12.89
C LYS A 222 26.48 5.05 -11.61
N ILE A 223 25.56 6.02 -11.71
CA ILE A 223 25.11 6.82 -10.56
C ILE A 223 24.20 5.98 -9.67
N MET A 224 23.28 5.19 -10.25
CA MET A 224 22.45 4.24 -9.50
C MET A 224 23.30 3.19 -8.75
N ALA A 225 24.30 2.61 -9.40
CA ALA A 225 25.20 1.65 -8.79
C ALA A 225 25.98 2.27 -7.61
N SER A 226 26.44 3.51 -7.75
CA SER A 226 27.08 4.24 -6.65
C SER A 226 26.13 4.52 -5.48
N ALA A 227 24.86 4.84 -5.74
CA ALA A 227 23.86 5.06 -4.71
C ALA A 227 23.56 3.77 -3.93
N ARG A 228 23.36 2.64 -4.64
CA ARG A 228 23.18 1.31 -4.02
C ARG A 228 24.39 0.90 -3.20
N TRP A 229 25.59 1.20 -3.68
CA TRP A 229 26.81 0.90 -2.93
C TRP A 229 26.93 1.73 -1.65
N LEU A 230 26.57 3.02 -1.69
CA LEU A 230 26.49 3.87 -0.49
C LEU A 230 25.51 3.30 0.54
N GLU A 231 24.33 2.80 0.11
CA GLU A 231 23.33 2.17 0.98
C GLU A 231 23.81 0.85 1.58
N ALA A 232 24.47 0.01 0.78
CA ALA A 232 24.97 -1.28 1.23
C ALA A 232 26.15 -1.18 2.22
N ASN A 233 26.80 -0.01 2.31
CA ASN A 233 28.00 0.21 3.12
C ASN A 233 27.82 1.33 4.17
N VAL A 234 26.58 1.61 4.58
CA VAL A 234 26.25 2.67 5.55
C VAL A 234 26.94 2.50 6.92
N ASP A 235 27.22 1.26 7.31
CA ASP A 235 27.83 0.83 8.57
C ASP A 235 29.36 1.02 8.61
N ARG A 236 29.97 1.28 7.45
CA ARG A 236 31.42 1.41 7.29
C ARG A 236 31.86 2.87 7.18
N PRO A 237 33.12 3.18 7.53
CA PRO A 237 33.73 4.48 7.26
C PRO A 237 34.07 4.59 5.76
N ILE A 238 33.06 4.80 4.92
CA ILE A 238 33.21 5.03 3.48
C ILE A 238 33.31 6.52 3.18
N SER A 239 34.13 6.85 2.17
CA SER A 239 34.27 8.21 1.64
C SER A 239 33.43 8.40 0.38
N ILE A 240 33.10 9.65 0.04
CA ILE A 240 32.40 9.96 -1.22
C ILE A 240 33.30 9.69 -2.43
N ASP A 241 34.62 9.79 -2.24
CA ASP A 241 35.64 9.46 -3.23
C ASP A 241 35.62 7.96 -3.61
N ASP A 242 35.30 7.06 -2.67
CA ASP A 242 35.08 5.64 -2.96
C ASP A 242 33.89 5.43 -3.92
N ALA A 243 32.79 6.15 -3.70
CA ALA A 243 31.62 6.08 -4.56
C ALA A 243 31.90 6.70 -5.95
N ALA A 244 32.71 7.76 -6.01
CA ALA A 244 33.15 8.37 -7.27
C ALA A 244 34.03 7.41 -8.09
N ARG A 245 34.96 6.69 -7.43
CA ARG A 245 35.77 5.63 -8.04
C ARG A 245 34.91 4.51 -8.63
N LEU A 246 33.90 4.04 -7.88
CA LEU A 246 32.99 3.00 -8.36
C LEU A 246 32.23 3.44 -9.62
N ALA A 247 31.86 4.71 -9.70
CA ALA A 247 31.22 5.28 -10.88
C ALA A 247 32.20 5.55 -12.05
N ALA A 248 33.50 5.30 -11.87
CA ALA A 248 34.59 5.66 -12.78
C ALA A 248 34.55 7.15 -13.15
N MET A 249 34.40 8.03 -12.15
CA MET A 249 34.33 9.48 -12.31
C MET A 249 35.30 10.19 -11.38
N SER A 250 35.76 11.38 -11.78
CA SER A 250 36.38 12.30 -10.82
C SER A 250 35.34 12.78 -9.79
N GLU A 251 35.78 13.05 -8.56
CA GLU A 251 34.92 13.47 -7.46
C GLU A 251 34.03 14.68 -7.82
N ARG A 252 34.61 15.70 -8.47
CA ARG A 252 33.88 16.89 -8.92
C ARG A 252 32.76 16.57 -9.90
N ASN A 253 33.01 15.68 -10.86
CA ASN A 253 31.98 15.28 -11.84
C ASN A 253 30.91 14.42 -11.18
N PHE A 254 31.32 13.52 -10.29
CA PHE A 254 30.44 12.66 -9.51
C PHE A 254 29.46 13.47 -8.67
N LEU A 255 29.95 14.39 -7.82
CA LEU A 255 29.12 15.25 -6.97
C LEU A 255 28.05 15.99 -7.77
N ARG A 256 28.44 16.58 -8.91
CA ARG A 256 27.54 17.32 -9.79
C ARG A 256 26.50 16.41 -10.42
N ARG A 257 26.91 15.28 -11.02
CA ARG A 257 26.00 14.35 -11.68
C ARG A 257 25.06 13.68 -10.70
N PHE A 258 25.57 13.23 -9.56
CA PHE A 258 24.75 12.63 -8.52
C PHE A 258 23.70 13.62 -8.02
N LYS A 259 24.05 14.88 -7.76
CA LYS A 259 23.08 15.91 -7.37
C LYS A 259 22.04 16.19 -8.47
N ASN A 260 22.46 16.22 -9.73
CA ASN A 260 21.56 16.50 -10.85
C ASN A 260 20.60 15.32 -11.13
N GLU A 261 21.06 14.08 -10.99
CA GLU A 261 20.28 12.89 -11.32
C GLU A 261 19.47 12.35 -10.13
N ILE A 262 20.03 12.39 -8.91
CA ILE A 262 19.38 11.89 -7.68
C ILE A 262 18.65 13.03 -6.92
N GLY A 263 18.98 14.28 -7.19
CA GLY A 263 18.36 15.45 -6.57
C GLY A 263 18.96 15.88 -5.22
N MET A 264 20.00 15.19 -4.74
CA MET A 264 20.71 15.54 -3.49
C MET A 264 22.20 15.20 -3.56
N THR A 265 23.01 15.73 -2.64
CA THR A 265 24.44 15.41 -2.62
C THR A 265 24.68 13.97 -2.15
N PRO A 266 25.76 13.29 -2.61
CA PRO A 266 26.13 11.98 -2.09
C PRO A 266 26.28 11.92 -0.57
N SER A 267 26.79 12.98 0.05
CA SER A 267 26.93 13.09 1.51
C SER A 267 25.57 13.14 2.21
N ASP A 268 24.62 13.91 1.68
CA ASP A 268 23.25 13.94 2.22
C ASP A 268 22.52 12.62 2.02
N TYR A 269 22.75 11.96 0.88
CA TYR A 269 22.20 10.64 0.57
C TYR A 269 22.69 9.59 1.58
N LEU A 270 24.00 9.50 1.79
CA LEU A 270 24.61 8.60 2.77
C LEU A 270 24.11 8.90 4.19
N LEU A 271 23.99 10.18 4.55
CA LEU A 271 23.47 10.58 5.85
C LEU A 271 22.02 10.10 6.07
N ARG A 272 21.15 10.23 5.05
CA ARG A 272 19.77 9.73 5.10
C ARG A 272 19.73 8.21 5.21
N ALA A 273 20.56 7.50 4.46
CA ALA A 273 20.66 6.05 4.54
C ALA A 273 21.10 5.58 5.94
N ARG A 274 22.08 6.25 6.54
CA ARG A 274 22.51 6.00 7.94
C ARG A 274 21.41 6.27 8.95
N LEU A 275 20.63 7.33 8.75
CA LEU A 275 19.50 7.63 9.64
C LEU A 275 18.36 6.61 9.50
N ASN A 276 18.08 6.12 8.29
CA ASN A 276 17.14 5.02 8.08
C ASN A 276 17.54 3.76 8.84
N LEU A 277 18.79 3.34 8.72
CA LEU A 277 19.31 2.19 9.47
C LEU A 277 19.18 2.42 10.98
N SER A 278 19.46 3.63 11.46
CA SER A 278 19.31 3.94 12.88
C SER A 278 17.85 3.86 13.36
N CYS A 279 16.87 4.31 12.56
CA CYS A 279 15.45 4.15 12.86
C CYS A 279 15.05 2.68 12.96
N GLN A 280 15.53 1.84 12.03
CA GLN A 280 15.28 0.41 12.04
C GLN A 280 15.86 -0.25 13.30
N MET A 281 17.12 0.01 13.61
CA MET A 281 17.79 -0.51 14.81
C MET A 281 17.14 -0.06 16.13
N LEU A 282 16.55 1.14 16.17
CA LEU A 282 15.83 1.63 17.33
C LEU A 282 14.53 0.86 17.58
N ILE A 283 13.89 0.35 16.52
CA ILE A 283 12.65 -0.44 16.58
C ILE A 283 12.97 -1.90 16.89
N GLU A 284 13.96 -2.48 16.22
CA GLU A 284 14.28 -3.91 16.28
C GLU A 284 15.14 -4.28 17.49
N SER A 285 15.76 -3.30 18.16
CA SER A 285 16.70 -3.58 19.24
C SER A 285 16.61 -2.62 20.41
N ARG A 286 16.88 -3.15 21.61
CA ARG A 286 17.04 -2.38 22.85
C ARG A 286 18.48 -1.90 23.07
N LEU A 287 19.29 -1.84 22.01
CA LEU A 287 20.69 -1.41 22.13
C LEU A 287 20.78 0.05 22.62
N PRO A 288 21.80 0.42 23.41
CA PRO A 288 22.03 1.80 23.78
C PRO A 288 22.16 2.70 22.54
N ILE A 289 21.62 3.93 22.60
CA ILE A 289 21.61 4.89 21.48
C ILE A 289 23.02 5.12 20.92
N ASP A 290 24.02 5.20 21.79
CA ASP A 290 25.42 5.37 21.38
C ASP A 290 25.95 4.18 20.57
N LYS A 291 25.54 2.95 20.92
CA LYS A 291 25.92 1.73 20.19
C LYS A 291 25.26 1.68 18.81
N ILE A 292 24.00 2.13 18.71
CA ILE A 292 23.29 2.26 17.42
C ILE A 292 23.99 3.29 16.54
N ALA A 293 24.34 4.46 17.10
CA ALA A 293 25.02 5.50 16.35
C ALA A 293 26.36 5.03 15.74
N ARG A 294 27.15 4.26 16.49
CA ARG A 294 28.39 3.66 15.99
C ARG A 294 28.14 2.64 14.87
N ARG A 295 27.15 1.77 15.03
CA ARG A 295 26.78 0.76 14.02
C ARG A 295 26.22 1.36 12.73
N CYS A 296 25.61 2.54 12.81
CA CYS A 296 25.10 3.25 11.64
C CYS A 296 26.13 4.19 11.01
N GLY A 297 27.40 4.17 11.43
CA GLY A 297 28.44 5.08 10.91
C GLY A 297 28.23 6.57 11.24
N ILE A 298 27.45 6.88 12.29
CA ILE A 298 27.16 8.27 12.75
C ILE A 298 28.16 8.71 13.83
N GLY A 299 28.83 7.76 14.50
CA GLY A 299 29.94 8.03 15.42
C GLY A 299 29.51 8.06 16.89
N SER A 300 28.56 8.92 17.27
CA SER A 300 28.12 9.05 18.68
C SER A 300 26.62 9.26 18.84
N GLY A 301 26.10 8.89 20.01
CA GLY A 301 24.69 9.12 20.37
C GLY A 301 24.30 10.60 20.39
N GLY A 302 25.23 11.49 20.77
CA GLY A 302 25.01 12.94 20.72
C GLY A 302 24.83 13.47 19.30
N GLN A 303 25.65 13.00 18.36
CA GLN A 303 25.52 13.33 16.94
C GLN A 303 24.23 12.76 16.35
N LEU A 304 23.86 11.52 16.71
CA LEU A 304 22.60 10.91 16.33
C LEU A 304 21.40 11.73 16.83
N ALA A 305 21.42 12.17 18.08
CA ALA A 305 20.36 13.02 18.64
C ALA A 305 20.24 14.37 17.91
N LYS A 306 21.37 14.99 17.54
CA LYS A 306 21.37 16.23 16.75
C LYS A 306 20.74 16.02 15.37
N LEU A 307 21.06 14.91 14.71
CA LEU A 307 20.50 14.56 13.41
C LEU A 307 19.01 14.23 13.49
N PHE A 308 18.57 13.49 14.51
CA PHE A 308 17.15 13.20 14.74
C PHE A 308 16.33 14.46 14.94
N ARG A 309 16.82 15.42 15.74
CA ARG A 309 16.13 16.72 15.88
C ARG A 309 16.05 17.47 14.55
N LYS A 310 17.16 17.50 13.80
CA LYS A 310 17.24 18.22 12.52
C LYS A 310 16.32 17.64 11.45
N TYR A 311 16.23 16.31 11.33
CA TYR A 311 15.54 15.66 10.21
C TYR A 311 14.20 15.00 10.57
N LEU A 312 13.95 14.68 11.84
CA LEU A 312 12.74 13.98 12.29
C LEU A 312 11.97 14.75 13.37
N ALA A 313 12.45 15.93 13.79
CA ALA A 313 11.84 16.75 14.84
C ALA A 313 11.57 15.99 16.16
N THR A 314 12.36 14.95 16.45
CA THR A 314 12.23 14.12 17.65
C THR A 314 13.61 13.70 18.17
N THR A 315 13.68 12.99 19.29
CA THR A 315 14.91 12.37 19.80
C THR A 315 14.94 10.87 19.51
N PRO A 316 16.11 10.21 19.43
CA PRO A 316 16.18 8.75 19.25
C PRO A 316 15.45 7.97 20.33
N THR A 317 15.47 8.48 21.57
CA THR A 317 14.77 7.89 22.71
C THR A 317 13.26 8.01 22.56
N ASP A 318 12.75 9.20 22.25
CA ASP A 318 11.32 9.42 22.05
C ASP A 318 10.81 8.66 20.82
N TYR A 319 11.61 8.60 19.76
CA TYR A 319 11.31 7.80 18.58
C TYR A 319 11.11 6.34 18.94
N ARG A 320 12.01 5.74 19.73
CA ARG A 320 11.87 4.37 20.23
C ARG A 320 10.59 4.21 21.06
N LEU A 321 10.38 5.07 22.06
CA LEU A 321 9.21 5.00 22.94
C LEU A 321 7.89 5.12 22.17
N SER A 322 7.81 5.98 21.16
CA SER A 322 6.62 6.13 20.32
C SER A 322 6.27 4.85 19.54
N LYS A 323 7.29 4.04 19.20
CA LYS A 323 7.13 2.77 18.49
C LYS A 323 6.98 1.59 19.45
N GLU A 324 7.51 1.68 20.66
CA GLU A 324 7.30 0.75 21.79
C GLU A 324 5.98 0.96 22.53
N ALA A 325 5.29 2.09 22.36
CA ALA A 325 3.90 2.29 22.78
C ALA A 325 2.87 1.76 21.76
N SER A 326 3.34 1.36 20.57
CA SER A 326 2.58 0.73 19.50
C SER A 326 2.66 -0.82 19.36
N PRO A 327 3.35 -1.63 20.20
CA PRO A 327 3.38 -3.08 20.10
C PRO A 327 2.89 -3.76 21.39
N SER A 328 1.58 -3.89 21.57
CA SER A 328 0.95 -4.85 22.50
C SER A 328 -0.57 -4.85 22.37
N SER A 329 -1.06 -5.37 21.24
CA SER A 329 -2.43 -5.89 21.14
C SER A 329 -2.45 -7.19 20.35
N LEU A 330 -1.52 -8.11 20.66
CA LEU A 330 -1.54 -9.50 20.21
C LEU A 330 -0.72 -10.34 21.22
N SER A 331 -1.39 -10.85 22.25
CA SER A 331 -1.02 -12.04 23.02
C SER A 331 -2.31 -12.70 23.47
#